data_AF-A0A0S8CMX4-F1
#
_entry.id   AF-A0A0S8CMX4-F1
#
_cell.length_a   1.000
_cell.length_b   1.000
_cell.length_c   1.000
_cell.angle_alpha   90.00
_cell.angle_beta   90.00
_cell.angle_gamma   90.00
#
_symmetry.space_group_name_H-M   'P 1'
#
loop_
_entity.id
_entity.type
_entity.pdbx_description
1 polymer ?
#
loop_
_entity_poly.entity_id
_entity_poly.type
_entity_poly.pdbx_seq_one_letter_code
_entity_poly.pdbx_strand_id
1 'polypeptide(L)'
;MRLLQQLPSKVFSLAFSALLLLTGCSGGGLLADGGIIGTGSIVGTVPGTVIEAYGENGEYFLTYSQTNGTDHHPFLLDDLPAGVGFYLVMITNENTGSEIVMPIAFQTSQGEVVARIVLNEGQQIDLGHIPLYLNCSQVVYDVDPDGNCILDKPFLLDESMGSKNPLKQMDADNDNINDYVDSDHGYGPGSGGMYNNLQDQDGDGIPNYYDPDFVPYPNDSDGDGIPDNLDRYMSIPAFQHRHR
;
A
#
# COMPACT_ATOMS: atom_id res chain seq x y z
N MET A 1 14.59 49.54 64.17
CA MET A 1 14.77 51.01 64.15
C MET A 1 15.26 51.38 62.76
N ARG A 2 14.46 52.14 62.00
CA ARG A 2 14.67 52.64 60.61
C ARG A 2 14.68 51.59 59.49
N LEU A 3 14.12 51.82 58.29
CA LEU A 3 13.10 52.75 57.79
C LEU A 3 12.75 52.23 56.37
N LEU A 4 11.49 52.38 55.97
CA LEU A 4 10.93 52.12 54.63
C LEU A 4 11.73 52.73 53.47
N GLN A 5 11.65 52.11 52.28
CA GLN A 5 11.21 52.81 51.06
C GLN A 5 10.73 51.83 49.97
N GLN A 6 9.54 52.12 49.43
CA GLN A 6 8.85 51.45 48.33
C GLN A 6 9.05 52.20 46.99
N LEU A 7 9.13 51.43 45.89
CA LEU A 7 8.59 51.65 44.51
C LEU A 7 9.05 52.91 43.70
N PRO A 8 8.89 53.02 42.35
CA PRO A 8 8.03 52.24 41.43
C PRO A 8 8.60 51.85 40.02
N SER A 9 7.79 51.04 39.34
CA SER A 9 7.62 50.69 37.91
C SER A 9 8.36 51.45 36.80
N LYS A 10 8.86 50.68 35.81
CA LYS A 10 8.75 51.02 34.38
C LYS A 10 8.44 49.79 33.54
N VAL A 11 7.21 49.79 33.02
CA VAL A 11 6.74 49.00 31.87
C VAL A 11 7.48 49.51 30.64
N PHE A 12 8.06 48.60 29.84
CA PHE A 12 8.52 48.93 28.49
C PHE A 12 7.78 48.01 27.51
N SER A 13 6.71 48.55 26.93
CA SER A 13 6.11 48.04 25.70
C SER A 13 7.04 48.38 24.54
N LEU A 14 7.40 47.38 23.74
CA LEU A 14 7.89 47.56 22.38
C LEU A 14 7.15 46.57 21.50
N ALA A 15 6.04 47.06 20.94
CA ALA A 15 5.44 46.50 19.73
C ALA A 15 6.25 47.05 18.55
N PHE A 16 6.73 46.16 17.68
CA PHE A 16 7.08 46.53 16.30
C PHE A 16 6.64 45.38 15.38
N SER A 17 5.65 45.69 14.56
CA SER A 17 5.17 44.87 13.46
C SER A 17 6.26 44.71 12.40
N ALA A 18 6.39 43.50 11.85
CA ALA A 18 6.84 43.30 10.48
C ALA A 18 6.23 42.02 9.93
N LEU A 19 5.09 42.20 9.27
CA LEU A 19 4.49 41.24 8.35
C LEU A 19 5.41 41.12 7.13
N LEU A 20 6.04 39.97 6.94
CA LEU A 20 6.75 39.61 5.71
C LEU A 20 5.98 38.47 5.05
N LEU A 21 5.08 38.86 4.15
CA LEU A 21 4.56 37.98 3.10
C LEU A 21 5.70 37.76 2.10
N LEU A 22 6.28 36.57 2.15
CA LEU A 22 7.01 36.01 1.02
C LEU A 22 6.28 34.76 0.57
N THR A 23 5.54 34.93 -0.53
CA THR A 23 5.08 33.86 -1.41
C THR A 23 6.28 33.07 -1.91
N GLY A 24 6.48 31.88 -1.35
CA GLY A 24 7.36 30.85 -1.91
C GLY A 24 6.50 29.83 -2.65
N CYS A 25 6.61 29.81 -3.97
CA CYS A 25 6.21 28.70 -4.81
C CYS A 25 7.05 27.48 -4.40
N SER A 26 6.43 26.45 -3.85
CA SER A 26 7.05 25.18 -3.52
C SER A 26 6.22 24.08 -4.18
N GLY A 27 6.44 23.90 -5.48
CA GLY A 27 6.11 22.64 -6.14
C GLY A 27 7.19 21.61 -5.82
N GLY A 28 6.77 20.36 -5.62
CA GLY A 28 7.65 19.20 -5.57
C GLY A 28 7.56 18.40 -4.27
N GLY A 29 7.04 17.18 -4.39
CA GLY A 29 7.27 16.08 -3.45
C GLY A 29 6.42 16.08 -2.20
N LEU A 30 5.21 15.53 -2.28
CA LEU A 30 4.51 15.01 -1.10
C LEU A 30 4.88 13.53 -0.93
N LEU A 31 6.10 13.28 -0.50
CA LEU A 31 6.32 12.32 0.58
C LEU A 31 6.66 13.19 1.78
N ALA A 32 5.62 13.65 2.48
CA ALA A 32 5.81 14.40 3.70
C ALA A 32 6.64 13.53 4.66
N ASP A 33 7.79 14.05 5.05
CA ASP A 33 8.63 13.61 6.17
C ASP A 33 7.86 13.79 7.49
N GLY A 34 6.80 13.00 7.65
CA GLY A 34 6.14 12.71 8.92
C GLY A 34 6.44 11.25 9.22
N GLY A 35 7.49 11.01 10.00
CA GLY A 35 8.06 9.69 10.22
C GLY A 35 7.03 8.60 10.47
N ILE A 36 7.29 7.41 9.92
CA ILE A 36 6.50 6.19 10.11
C ILE A 36 6.17 6.06 11.60
N ILE A 37 4.91 6.31 11.94
CA ILE A 37 4.39 6.27 13.32
C ILE A 37 3.78 4.88 13.54
N GLY A 38 4.63 3.86 13.45
CA GLY A 38 4.30 2.47 13.74
C GLY A 38 3.96 1.61 12.52
N THR A 39 3.57 0.37 12.80
CA THR A 39 3.34 -0.68 11.80
C THR A 39 1.95 -1.29 11.95
N GLY A 40 1.47 -1.92 10.89
CA GLY A 40 0.25 -2.73 10.86
C GLY A 40 0.54 -4.16 10.40
N SER A 41 -0.52 -4.95 10.25
CA SER A 41 -0.41 -6.31 9.73
C SER A 41 -1.58 -6.69 8.83
N ILE A 42 -1.32 -7.59 7.89
CA ILE A 42 -2.34 -8.23 7.06
C ILE A 42 -2.32 -9.73 7.36
N VAL A 43 -3.50 -10.29 7.62
CA VAL A 43 -3.69 -11.71 7.90
C VAL A 43 -4.75 -12.29 6.97
N GLY A 44 -4.71 -13.61 6.83
CA GLY A 44 -5.72 -14.34 6.08
C GLY A 44 -5.33 -15.79 5.91
N THR A 45 -6.05 -16.48 5.05
CA THR A 45 -5.73 -17.84 4.63
C THR A 45 -5.80 -17.97 3.11
N VAL A 46 -4.91 -18.77 2.55
CA VAL A 46 -4.84 -19.08 1.12
C VAL A 46 -4.62 -20.57 0.93
N PRO A 47 -4.97 -21.16 -0.22
CA PRO A 47 -4.52 -22.49 -0.57
C PRO A 47 -3.08 -22.49 -1.12
N GLY A 48 -2.58 -21.30 -1.53
CA GLY A 48 -1.23 -21.05 -2.04
C GLY A 48 -0.19 -20.83 -0.96
N THR A 49 0.96 -20.26 -1.34
CA THR A 49 2.18 -20.36 -0.53
C THR A 49 2.90 -19.04 -0.32
N VAL A 50 2.99 -18.18 -1.34
CA VAL A 50 3.74 -16.92 -1.25
C VAL A 50 2.79 -15.73 -1.28
N ILE A 51 3.04 -14.76 -0.40
CA ILE A 51 2.37 -13.47 -0.36
C ILE A 51 3.44 -12.39 -0.40
N GLU A 52 3.43 -11.59 -1.45
CA GLU A 52 4.30 -10.43 -1.65
C GLU A 52 3.49 -9.15 -1.44
N ALA A 53 4.13 -8.12 -0.91
CA ALA A 53 3.56 -6.78 -0.80
C ALA A 53 4.56 -5.74 -1.29
N TYR A 54 4.10 -4.93 -2.24
CA TYR A 54 4.86 -3.86 -2.89
C TYR A 54 4.39 -2.52 -2.35
N GLY A 55 5.25 -1.83 -1.62
CA GLY A 55 4.98 -0.52 -1.03
C GLY A 55 5.25 0.61 -2.01
N GLU A 56 4.42 1.65 -1.99
CA GLU A 56 4.61 2.88 -2.78
C GLU A 56 5.87 3.67 -2.39
N ASN A 57 6.53 3.30 -1.29
CA ASN A 57 7.81 3.85 -0.88
C ASN A 57 9.02 3.01 -1.36
N GLY A 58 8.80 1.94 -2.11
CA GLY A 58 9.82 0.98 -2.55
C GLY A 58 10.10 -0.15 -1.55
N GLU A 59 9.38 -0.21 -0.43
CA GLU A 59 9.52 -1.37 0.46
C GLU A 59 8.86 -2.60 -0.17
N TYR A 60 9.53 -3.73 0.00
CA TYR A 60 9.04 -5.03 -0.41
C TYR A 60 8.97 -5.95 0.81
N PHE A 61 7.81 -6.58 1.01
CA PHE A 61 7.60 -7.57 2.05
C PHE A 61 7.20 -8.91 1.42
N LEU A 62 7.64 -9.98 2.06
CA LEU A 62 7.37 -11.36 1.64
C LEU A 62 7.03 -12.18 2.87
N THR A 63 5.97 -12.97 2.78
CA THR A 63 5.64 -13.99 3.77
C THR A 63 5.19 -15.27 3.08
N TYR A 64 5.20 -16.37 3.84
CA TYR A 64 4.74 -17.66 3.39
C TYR A 64 3.54 -18.12 4.21
N SER A 65 2.53 -18.64 3.54
CA SER A 65 1.44 -19.33 4.21
C SER A 65 1.97 -20.61 4.88
N GLN A 66 1.39 -20.96 6.03
CA GLN A 66 1.80 -22.12 6.81
C GLN A 66 0.86 -23.29 6.54
N THR A 67 1.36 -24.34 5.91
CA THR A 67 0.57 -25.57 5.69
C THR A 67 0.11 -26.14 7.04
N ASN A 68 -1.20 -26.33 7.18
CA ASN A 68 -1.82 -26.86 8.39
C ASN A 68 -2.66 -28.13 8.13
N GLY A 69 -2.51 -28.73 6.94
CA GLY A 69 -3.26 -29.91 6.52
C GLY A 69 -4.70 -29.62 6.06
N THR A 70 -5.05 -28.35 5.86
CA THR A 70 -6.31 -27.89 5.25
C THR A 70 -6.03 -27.14 3.96
N ASP A 71 -7.05 -26.67 3.26
CA ASP A 71 -6.95 -25.73 2.15
C ASP A 71 -6.90 -24.25 2.61
N HIS A 72 -6.92 -24.01 3.93
CA HIS A 72 -6.86 -22.69 4.56
C HIS A 72 -5.52 -22.51 5.26
N HIS A 73 -4.44 -22.31 4.51
CA HIS A 73 -3.10 -22.08 5.08
C HIS A 73 -3.00 -20.63 5.59
N PRO A 74 -2.82 -20.40 6.91
CA PRO A 74 -2.72 -19.04 7.44
C PRO A 74 -1.41 -18.37 7.02
N PHE A 75 -1.48 -17.08 6.74
CA PHE A 75 -0.32 -16.21 6.58
C PHE A 75 -0.43 -14.99 7.50
N LEU A 76 0.73 -14.41 7.80
CA LEU A 76 0.87 -13.15 8.51
C LEU A 76 1.92 -12.33 7.76
N LEU A 77 1.50 -11.16 7.29
CA LEU A 77 2.37 -10.13 6.77
C LEU A 77 2.41 -9.04 7.85
N ASP A 78 3.48 -9.01 8.64
CA ASP A 78 3.65 -8.12 9.78
C ASP A 78 4.63 -6.98 9.47
N ASP A 79 4.71 -6.04 10.41
CA ASP A 79 5.63 -4.91 10.38
C ASP A 79 5.54 -4.02 9.12
N LEU A 80 4.37 -3.99 8.47
CA LEU A 80 4.10 -3.08 7.36
C LEU A 80 4.01 -1.63 7.86
N PRO A 81 4.80 -0.68 7.32
CA PRO A 81 4.70 0.73 7.65
C PRO A 81 3.28 1.29 7.56
N ALA A 82 2.82 1.93 8.65
CA ALA A 82 1.56 2.66 8.61
C ALA A 82 1.65 3.86 7.66
N GLY A 83 0.55 4.16 6.97
CA GLY A 83 0.42 5.27 6.02
C GLY A 83 1.07 5.05 4.64
N VAL A 84 1.68 3.88 4.40
CA VAL A 84 2.18 3.49 3.08
C VAL A 84 1.12 2.65 2.36
N GLY A 85 0.90 2.93 1.07
CA GLY A 85 0.07 2.09 0.21
C GLY A 85 0.81 0.83 -0.22
N PHE A 86 0.17 -0.32 -0.06
CA PHE A 86 0.69 -1.62 -0.46
C PHE A 86 -0.20 -2.28 -1.49
N TYR A 87 0.43 -2.94 -2.47
CA TYR A 87 -0.21 -3.81 -3.45
C TYR A 87 0.20 -5.25 -3.17
N LEU A 88 -0.78 -6.15 -3.08
CA LEU A 88 -0.52 -7.55 -2.76
C LEU A 88 -0.46 -8.39 -4.03
N VAL A 89 0.50 -9.30 -4.06
CA VAL A 89 0.56 -10.37 -5.06
C VAL A 89 0.63 -11.70 -4.34
N MET A 90 -0.23 -12.63 -4.73
CA MET A 90 -0.25 -13.97 -4.15
C MET A 90 0.10 -14.99 -5.21
N ILE A 91 0.98 -15.92 -4.84
CA ILE A 91 1.55 -16.89 -5.75
C ILE A 91 1.24 -18.30 -5.25
N THR A 92 0.70 -19.12 -6.16
CA THR A 92 0.52 -20.56 -5.96
C THR A 92 1.49 -21.34 -6.83
N ASN A 93 1.86 -22.54 -6.37
CA ASN A 93 2.84 -23.40 -7.06
C ASN A 93 4.17 -22.67 -7.33
N GLU A 94 4.60 -21.83 -6.39
CA GLU A 94 5.82 -21.04 -6.48
C GLU A 94 7.05 -21.91 -6.72
N ASN A 95 8.01 -21.40 -7.48
CA ASN A 95 9.23 -22.13 -7.85
C ASN A 95 8.98 -23.45 -8.62
N THR A 96 7.81 -23.59 -9.23
CA THR A 96 7.49 -24.71 -10.13
C THR A 96 7.26 -24.22 -11.56
N GLY A 97 7.24 -25.13 -12.53
CA GLY A 97 6.85 -24.80 -13.91
C GLY A 97 5.33 -24.58 -14.09
N SER A 98 4.58 -24.40 -13.00
CA SER A 98 3.13 -24.18 -12.99
C SER A 98 2.75 -23.09 -11.98
N GLU A 99 3.69 -22.18 -11.71
CA GLU A 99 3.49 -20.97 -10.91
C GLU A 99 2.33 -20.16 -11.47
N ILE A 100 1.51 -19.59 -10.58
CA ILE A 100 0.42 -18.69 -10.93
C ILE A 100 0.56 -17.44 -10.09
N VAL A 101 0.69 -16.29 -10.73
CA VAL A 101 0.92 -14.99 -10.08
C VAL A 101 -0.37 -14.18 -10.14
N MET A 102 -0.97 -13.92 -8.98
CA MET A 102 -2.26 -13.23 -8.84
C MET A 102 -2.09 -11.91 -8.09
N PRO A 103 -1.98 -10.76 -8.79
CA PRO A 103 -2.20 -9.45 -8.19
C PRO A 103 -3.59 -9.40 -7.54
N ILE A 104 -3.70 -8.86 -6.33
CA ILE A 104 -4.96 -8.88 -5.58
C ILE A 104 -5.62 -7.52 -5.62
N ALA A 105 -6.90 -7.49 -6.00
CA ALA A 105 -7.73 -6.29 -5.93
C ALA A 105 -9.10 -6.57 -5.31
N PHE A 106 -9.83 -5.50 -5.06
CA PHE A 106 -11.13 -5.51 -4.39
C PHE A 106 -11.99 -4.37 -4.94
N GLN A 107 -13.28 -4.40 -4.61
CA GLN A 107 -14.25 -3.46 -5.16
C GLN A 107 -14.70 -2.42 -4.15
N THR A 108 -14.91 -1.19 -4.61
CA THR A 108 -15.61 -0.15 -3.85
C THR A 108 -17.12 -0.41 -3.84
N SER A 109 -17.88 0.35 -3.05
CA SER A 109 -19.34 0.25 -3.03
C SER A 109 -20.02 0.58 -4.37
N GLN A 110 -19.28 1.24 -5.27
CA GLN A 110 -19.68 1.63 -6.62
C GLN A 110 -19.24 0.61 -7.67
N GLY A 111 -18.48 -0.42 -7.28
CA GLY A 111 -17.96 -1.47 -8.16
C GLY A 111 -16.66 -1.09 -8.88
N GLU A 112 -16.01 0.01 -8.49
CA GLU A 112 -14.68 0.36 -8.97
C GLU A 112 -13.65 -0.61 -8.39
N VAL A 113 -12.66 -0.97 -9.19
CA VAL A 113 -11.59 -1.90 -8.78
C VAL A 113 -10.43 -1.09 -8.24
N VAL A 114 -9.93 -1.48 -7.07
CA VAL A 114 -8.79 -0.90 -6.38
C VAL A 114 -7.95 -2.01 -5.75
N ALA A 115 -6.64 -1.84 -5.73
CA ALA A 115 -5.68 -2.83 -5.19
C ALA A 115 -4.89 -2.32 -3.98
N ARG A 116 -4.94 -1.01 -3.73
CA ARG A 116 -4.13 -0.32 -2.72
C ARG A 116 -4.66 -0.52 -1.31
N ILE A 117 -3.82 -1.02 -0.41
CA ILE A 117 -4.10 -1.18 1.02
C ILE A 117 -3.26 -0.20 1.83
N VAL A 118 -3.88 0.61 2.69
CA VAL A 118 -3.18 1.46 3.65
C VAL A 118 -3.53 1.05 5.07
N LEU A 119 -2.52 0.89 5.90
CA LEU A 119 -2.67 0.55 7.31
C LEU A 119 -2.49 1.78 8.19
N ASN A 120 -3.37 1.94 9.16
CA ASN A 120 -3.17 2.79 10.33
C ASN A 120 -2.26 2.09 11.36
N GLU A 121 -1.67 2.86 12.27
CA GLU A 121 -0.81 2.34 13.34
C GLU A 121 -1.54 1.25 14.15
N GLY A 122 -0.93 0.05 14.25
CA GLY A 122 -1.45 -1.08 15.00
C GLY A 122 -2.67 -1.76 14.36
N GLN A 123 -3.09 -1.34 13.16
CA GLN A 123 -4.21 -1.95 12.47
C GLN A 123 -3.86 -3.36 11.99
N GLN A 124 -4.84 -4.26 12.13
CA GLN A 124 -4.80 -5.57 11.49
C GLN A 124 -5.95 -5.66 10.48
N ILE A 125 -5.61 -5.90 9.22
CA ILE A 125 -6.57 -6.20 8.16
C ILE A 125 -6.64 -7.72 8.00
N ASP A 126 -7.85 -8.27 8.13
CA ASP A 126 -8.11 -9.69 7.89
C ASP A 126 -8.78 -9.86 6.52
N LEU A 127 -8.09 -10.52 5.58
CA LEU A 127 -8.58 -10.79 4.23
C LEU A 127 -9.47 -12.05 4.15
N GLY A 128 -9.70 -12.76 5.27
CA GLY A 128 -10.50 -13.98 5.29
C GLY A 128 -9.81 -15.14 4.57
N HIS A 129 -10.59 -15.95 3.87
CA HIS A 129 -10.07 -16.99 2.99
C HIS A 129 -10.10 -16.52 1.53
N ILE A 130 -8.94 -16.53 0.87
CA ILE A 130 -8.81 -16.15 -0.53
C ILE A 130 -8.66 -17.43 -1.36
N PRO A 131 -9.67 -17.82 -2.16
CA PRO A 131 -9.68 -19.08 -2.90
C PRO A 131 -8.88 -18.96 -4.20
N LEU A 132 -7.56 -18.80 -4.08
CA LEU A 132 -6.65 -18.61 -5.21
C LEU A 132 -6.70 -19.78 -6.22
N TYR A 133 -6.37 -19.49 -7.48
CA TYR A 133 -6.21 -20.52 -8.50
C TYR A 133 -5.04 -21.45 -8.14
N LEU A 134 -5.26 -22.76 -8.28
CA LEU A 134 -4.23 -23.79 -8.06
C LEU A 134 -3.76 -24.42 -9.37
N ASN A 135 -4.47 -24.17 -10.47
CA ASN A 135 -4.12 -24.64 -11.79
C ASN A 135 -4.38 -23.55 -12.82
N CYS A 136 -3.39 -23.31 -13.69
CA CYS A 136 -3.50 -22.28 -14.72
C CYS A 136 -4.68 -22.50 -15.69
N SER A 137 -5.16 -23.74 -15.83
CA SER A 137 -6.38 -24.06 -16.60
C SER A 137 -7.67 -23.47 -16.00
N GLN A 138 -7.62 -22.98 -14.75
CA GLN A 138 -8.73 -22.26 -14.11
C GLN A 138 -8.75 -20.77 -14.51
N VAL A 139 -7.62 -20.23 -14.95
CA VAL A 139 -7.50 -18.85 -15.39
C VAL A 139 -8.14 -18.75 -16.78
N VAL A 140 -9.09 -17.82 -16.92
CA VAL A 140 -9.81 -17.61 -18.18
C VAL A 140 -9.07 -16.62 -19.06
N TYR A 141 -9.24 -16.75 -20.38
CA TYR A 141 -8.60 -15.88 -21.38
C TYR A 141 -8.81 -14.38 -21.14
N ASP A 142 -9.97 -13.98 -20.58
CA ASP A 142 -10.23 -12.57 -20.31
C ASP A 142 -9.38 -12.00 -19.17
N VAL A 143 -8.75 -12.85 -18.35
CA VAL A 143 -7.91 -12.49 -17.19
C VAL A 143 -6.42 -12.66 -17.52
N ASP A 144 -6.06 -13.65 -18.33
CA ASP A 144 -4.71 -13.89 -18.81
C ASP A 144 -4.76 -14.22 -20.33
N PRO A 145 -4.83 -13.18 -21.19
CA PRO A 145 -4.84 -13.34 -22.65
C PRO A 145 -3.64 -14.05 -23.25
N ASP A 146 -2.44 -13.92 -22.67
CA ASP A 146 -1.22 -14.54 -23.22
C ASP A 146 -0.98 -15.97 -22.71
N GLY A 147 -1.67 -16.36 -21.63
CA GLY A 147 -1.68 -17.70 -21.07
C GLY A 147 -0.40 -18.06 -20.32
N ASN A 148 0.34 -17.07 -19.84
CA ASN A 148 1.62 -17.27 -19.13
C ASN A 148 1.44 -17.55 -17.62
N CYS A 149 0.20 -17.53 -17.11
CA CYS A 149 -0.19 -17.74 -15.71
C CYS A 149 0.22 -16.61 -14.76
N ILE A 150 0.65 -15.47 -15.28
CA ILE A 150 0.71 -14.17 -14.62
C ILE A 150 -0.56 -13.45 -15.06
N LEU A 151 -1.41 -13.08 -14.10
CA LEU A 151 -2.70 -12.52 -14.45
C LEU A 151 -2.55 -11.08 -14.96
N ASP A 152 -2.95 -10.84 -16.21
CA ASP A 152 -3.08 -9.51 -16.84
C ASP A 152 -4.31 -8.72 -16.33
N LYS A 153 -5.02 -9.24 -15.33
CA LYS A 153 -6.05 -8.53 -14.55
C LYS A 153 -6.00 -8.98 -13.10
N PRO A 154 -6.20 -8.08 -12.13
CA PRO A 154 -6.11 -8.49 -10.74
C PRO A 154 -7.20 -9.50 -10.37
N PHE A 155 -6.84 -10.43 -9.49
CA PHE A 155 -7.74 -11.35 -8.83
C PHE A 155 -8.63 -10.57 -7.84
N LEU A 156 -9.91 -10.47 -8.17
CA LEU A 156 -10.89 -9.77 -7.33
C LEU A 156 -11.29 -10.63 -6.14
N LEU A 157 -11.14 -10.09 -4.93
CA LEU A 157 -11.63 -10.73 -3.71
C LEU A 157 -13.16 -10.88 -3.74
N ASP A 158 -13.62 -12.11 -3.50
CA ASP A 158 -15.04 -12.46 -3.48
C ASP A 158 -15.50 -12.81 -2.05
N GLU A 159 -16.27 -11.91 -1.45
CA GLU A 159 -16.82 -12.10 -0.11
C GLU A 159 -17.78 -13.28 -0.01
N SER A 160 -18.43 -13.67 -1.11
CA SER A 160 -19.30 -14.86 -1.14
C SER A 160 -18.53 -16.17 -1.06
N MET A 161 -17.22 -16.12 -1.36
CA MET A 161 -16.30 -17.25 -1.31
C MET A 161 -15.40 -17.26 -0.06
N GLY A 162 -15.65 -16.34 0.89
CA GLY A 162 -15.00 -16.31 2.19
C GLY A 162 -13.89 -15.27 2.34
N SER A 163 -13.59 -14.50 1.29
CA SER A 163 -12.68 -13.35 1.40
C SER A 163 -13.34 -12.21 2.16
N LYS A 164 -12.55 -11.25 2.63
CA LYS A 164 -13.03 -10.02 3.26
C LYS A 164 -12.43 -8.84 2.53
N ASN A 165 -13.30 -7.88 2.18
CA ASN A 165 -12.86 -6.67 1.51
C ASN A 165 -12.07 -5.77 2.51
N PRO A 166 -10.80 -5.46 2.25
CA PRO A 166 -9.98 -4.64 3.15
C PRO A 166 -10.49 -3.20 3.28
N LEU A 167 -11.12 -2.65 2.24
CA LEU A 167 -11.67 -1.29 2.27
C LEU A 167 -12.76 -1.09 3.35
N LYS A 168 -13.45 -2.16 3.76
CA LYS A 168 -14.45 -2.11 4.84
C LYS A 168 -13.80 -2.06 6.23
N GLN A 169 -12.50 -2.30 6.31
CA GLN A 169 -11.70 -2.32 7.53
C GLN A 169 -10.77 -1.10 7.60
N MET A 170 -10.53 -0.43 6.48
CA MET A 170 -9.67 0.75 6.32
C MET A 170 -10.45 2.05 6.48
N ASP A 171 -9.72 3.07 6.91
CA ASP A 171 -10.10 4.50 7.03
C ASP A 171 -8.76 5.25 6.91
N ALA A 172 -8.22 5.29 5.69
CA ALA A 172 -6.81 5.61 5.47
C ALA A 172 -6.48 7.09 5.70
N ASP A 173 -7.44 7.98 5.46
CA ASP A 173 -7.31 9.42 5.69
C ASP A 173 -7.85 9.85 7.07
N ASN A 174 -8.38 8.90 7.85
CA ASN A 174 -8.86 9.06 9.22
C ASN A 174 -10.03 10.05 9.35
N ASP A 175 -10.94 10.05 8.38
CA ASP A 175 -12.10 10.92 8.35
C ASP A 175 -13.34 10.30 9.03
N ASN A 176 -13.24 9.04 9.49
CA ASN A 176 -14.28 8.20 10.10
C ASN A 176 -15.30 7.60 9.11
N ILE A 177 -14.98 7.59 7.82
CA ILE A 177 -15.68 6.86 6.77
C ILE A 177 -14.75 5.72 6.35
N ASN A 178 -15.30 4.52 6.16
CA ASN A 178 -14.47 3.44 5.65
C ASN A 178 -14.27 3.60 4.14
N ASP A 179 -13.07 3.28 3.66
CA ASP A 179 -12.65 3.47 2.27
C ASP A 179 -13.57 2.77 1.25
N TYR A 180 -14.35 1.76 1.68
CA TYR A 180 -15.30 1.04 0.81
C TYR A 180 -16.45 1.93 0.34
N VAL A 181 -16.94 2.83 1.19
CA VAL A 181 -18.03 3.77 0.87
C VAL A 181 -17.56 5.20 0.69
N ASP A 182 -16.32 5.49 1.05
CA ASP A 182 -15.73 6.80 0.85
C ASP A 182 -15.67 7.15 -0.65
N SER A 183 -15.99 8.39 -0.99
CA SER A 183 -15.87 8.92 -2.35
C SER A 183 -14.44 9.17 -2.79
N ASP A 184 -13.51 9.33 -1.84
CA ASP A 184 -12.09 9.44 -2.15
C ASP A 184 -11.29 8.20 -1.75
N HIS A 185 -11.95 7.12 -1.30
CA HIS A 185 -11.32 5.83 -1.00
C HIS A 185 -10.09 5.92 -0.09
N GLY A 186 -10.09 6.85 0.87
CA GLY A 186 -8.98 7.03 1.80
C GLY A 186 -7.79 7.81 1.22
N TYR A 187 -7.98 8.47 0.06
CA TYR A 187 -6.99 9.39 -0.52
C TYR A 187 -7.12 10.81 0.08
N GLY A 188 -8.20 11.10 0.79
CA GLY A 188 -8.44 12.36 1.48
C GLY A 188 -8.96 13.51 0.61
N PRO A 189 -9.53 14.55 1.23
CA PRO A 189 -10.30 15.56 0.53
C PRO A 189 -9.44 16.41 -0.42
N GLY A 190 -9.77 16.34 -1.71
CA GLY A 190 -9.12 17.13 -2.78
C GLY A 190 -8.03 16.38 -3.57
N SER A 191 -7.76 15.12 -3.24
CA SER A 191 -6.94 14.20 -4.04
C SER A 191 -7.62 13.80 -5.35
N GLY A 192 -8.94 14.00 -5.48
CA GLY A 192 -9.72 13.60 -6.66
C GLY A 192 -9.66 12.10 -6.92
N GLY A 193 -9.32 11.29 -5.91
CA GLY A 193 -9.12 9.85 -6.04
C GLY A 193 -7.80 9.44 -6.71
N MET A 194 -6.87 10.38 -6.96
CA MET A 194 -5.63 10.10 -7.69
C MET A 194 -4.41 10.58 -6.90
N TYR A 195 -3.76 9.65 -6.20
CA TYR A 195 -2.33 9.78 -5.92
C TYR A 195 -1.52 9.37 -7.15
N ASN A 196 -0.28 9.86 -7.24
CA ASN A 196 0.71 9.27 -8.13
C ASN A 196 1.06 7.89 -7.58
N ASN A 197 0.35 6.88 -8.05
CA ASN A 197 0.56 5.50 -7.67
C ASN A 197 1.90 5.03 -8.22
N LEU A 198 2.92 5.01 -7.36
CA LEU A 198 4.27 4.67 -7.80
C LEU A 198 4.41 3.20 -8.14
N GLN A 199 3.55 2.32 -7.61
CA GLN A 199 3.61 0.88 -7.85
C GLN A 199 2.59 0.34 -8.84
N ASP A 200 1.63 1.13 -9.30
CA ASP A 200 0.67 0.75 -10.33
C ASP A 200 0.39 2.02 -11.16
N GLN A 201 1.32 2.27 -12.08
CA GLN A 201 1.49 3.57 -12.76
C GLN A 201 0.32 3.89 -13.69
N ASP A 202 -0.25 2.86 -14.33
CA ASP A 202 -1.34 3.02 -15.29
C ASP A 202 -2.73 2.85 -14.64
N GLY A 203 -2.78 2.38 -13.39
CA GLY A 203 -3.96 2.34 -12.55
C GLY A 203 -4.87 1.15 -12.83
N ASP A 204 -4.34 0.05 -13.35
CA ASP A 204 -5.10 -1.16 -13.66
C ASP A 204 -5.17 -2.16 -12.47
N GLY A 205 -4.41 -1.90 -11.40
CA GLY A 205 -4.37 -2.69 -10.18
C GLY A 205 -3.33 -3.80 -10.18
N ILE A 206 -2.43 -3.85 -11.17
CA ILE A 206 -1.30 -4.76 -11.24
C ILE A 206 -0.02 -4.00 -10.82
N PRO A 207 0.78 -4.53 -9.89
CA PRO A 207 2.05 -3.90 -9.56
C PRO A 207 2.99 -3.83 -10.77
N ASN A 208 3.64 -2.69 -11.00
CA ASN A 208 4.58 -2.41 -12.09
C ASN A 208 5.58 -3.55 -12.36
N TYR A 209 6.02 -4.25 -11.30
CA TYR A 209 6.93 -5.39 -11.40
C TYR A 209 6.34 -6.59 -12.18
N TYR A 210 5.03 -6.83 -12.06
CA TYR A 210 4.29 -7.90 -12.75
C TYR A 210 3.42 -7.42 -13.90
N ASP A 211 3.36 -6.11 -14.10
CA ASP A 211 2.55 -5.49 -15.13
C ASP A 211 3.22 -5.67 -16.51
N PRO A 212 2.56 -6.36 -17.46
CA PRO A 212 3.12 -6.64 -18.79
C PRO A 212 3.11 -5.44 -19.73
N ASP A 213 2.24 -4.44 -19.52
CA ASP A 213 2.15 -3.21 -20.31
C ASP A 213 2.70 -1.96 -19.61
N PHE A 214 3.18 -2.10 -18.37
CA PHE A 214 4.05 -1.14 -17.74
C PHE A 214 5.31 -0.85 -18.57
N VAL A 215 5.69 0.43 -18.63
CA VAL A 215 6.91 0.89 -19.29
C VAL A 215 7.94 1.29 -18.22
N PRO A 216 8.99 0.47 -17.99
CA PRO A 216 9.96 0.74 -16.93
C PRO A 216 10.67 2.07 -17.08
N TYR A 217 10.96 2.69 -15.94
CA TYR A 217 11.77 3.90 -15.90
C TYR A 217 13.23 3.58 -16.27
N PRO A 218 13.93 4.46 -17.01
CA PRO A 218 15.35 4.24 -17.33
C PRO A 218 16.28 4.25 -16.10
N ASN A 219 15.82 4.81 -14.99
CA ASN A 219 16.54 4.99 -13.74
C ASN A 219 15.80 4.29 -12.60
N ASP A 220 15.75 2.97 -12.67
CA ASP A 220 15.18 2.08 -11.67
C ASP A 220 16.24 0.99 -11.41
N SER A 221 17.01 1.18 -10.35
CA SER A 221 18.23 0.43 -10.09
C SER A 221 17.97 -0.99 -9.60
N ASP A 222 16.86 -1.22 -8.92
CA ASP A 222 16.49 -2.51 -8.34
C ASP A 222 15.33 -3.22 -9.07
N GLY A 223 14.72 -2.51 -10.02
CA GLY A 223 13.75 -3.03 -10.98
C GLY A 223 12.37 -3.23 -10.37
N ASP A 224 12.03 -2.51 -9.32
CA ASP A 224 10.74 -2.63 -8.63
C ASP A 224 9.61 -1.84 -9.31
N GLY A 225 9.93 -1.01 -10.30
CA GLY A 225 9.00 -0.17 -11.04
C GLY A 225 8.94 1.28 -10.56
N ILE A 226 9.63 1.63 -9.46
CA ILE A 226 9.73 3.00 -8.95
C ILE A 226 11.05 3.62 -9.41
N PRO A 227 11.06 4.86 -9.95
CA PRO A 227 12.30 5.48 -10.36
C PRO A 227 13.14 5.87 -9.12
N ASP A 228 14.46 5.70 -9.19
CA ASP A 228 15.45 5.90 -8.11
C ASP A 228 15.26 7.21 -7.33
N ASN A 229 14.78 8.27 -7.98
CA ASN A 229 14.61 9.57 -7.35
C ASN A 229 13.33 9.69 -6.49
N LEU A 230 12.43 8.72 -6.58
CA LEU A 230 11.18 8.58 -5.81
C LEU A 230 11.20 7.34 -4.91
N ASP A 231 12.07 6.39 -5.20
CA ASP A 231 12.26 5.18 -4.43
C ASP A 231 13.10 5.45 -3.16
N ARG A 232 12.57 5.10 -1.99
CA ARG A 232 13.28 5.22 -0.71
C ARG A 232 14.24 4.05 -0.47
N TYR A 233 14.03 2.92 -1.16
CA TYR A 233 14.67 1.63 -0.92
C TYR A 233 15.39 1.03 -2.13
N MET A 234 16.00 1.88 -2.97
CA MET A 234 16.85 1.65 -4.17
C MET A 234 17.92 0.54 -4.16
N SER A 235 18.08 -0.19 -3.06
CA SER A 235 19.12 -1.20 -2.87
C SER A 235 18.56 -2.57 -2.51
N ILE A 236 17.25 -2.77 -2.58
CA ILE A 236 16.60 -4.04 -2.26
C ILE A 236 15.95 -4.56 -3.55
N PRO A 237 16.68 -5.36 -4.37
CA PRO A 237 16.07 -6.00 -5.51
C PRO A 237 14.88 -6.84 -5.07
N ALA A 238 13.70 -6.59 -5.64
CA ALA A 238 12.53 -7.45 -5.49
C ALA A 238 12.89 -8.94 -5.75
N PHE A 239 13.88 -9.16 -6.62
CA PHE A 239 14.41 -10.48 -6.96
C PHE A 239 15.24 -11.18 -5.87
N GLN A 240 15.90 -10.47 -4.94
CA GLN A 240 16.81 -11.11 -3.97
C GLN A 240 16.09 -11.87 -2.84
N HIS A 241 14.79 -11.64 -2.66
CA HIS A 241 14.01 -12.23 -1.57
C HIS A 241 13.31 -13.55 -1.93
N ARG A 242 13.05 -13.84 -3.21
CA ARG A 242 12.46 -15.13 -3.64
C ARG A 242 13.41 -16.34 -3.55
N HIS A 243 14.71 -16.11 -3.34
CA HIS A 243 15.75 -17.14 -3.36
C HIS A 243 16.51 -17.34 -2.03
N ARG A 244 15.90 -17.01 -0.89
CA ARG A 244 16.47 -17.35 0.43
C ARG A 244 15.68 -18.43 1.16
#